data_AF-A0A2M7QJX4-F1
#
_entry.id   AF-A0A2M7QJX4-F1
#
_cell.length_a   1.000
_cell.length_b   1.000
_cell.length_c   1.000
_cell.angle_alpha   90.00
_cell.angle_beta   90.00
_cell.angle_gamma   90.00
#
_symmetry.space_group_name_H-M   'P 1'
#
loop_
_entity.id
_entity.type
_entity.pdbx_description
1 polymer ?
#
loop_
_entity_poly.entity_id
_entity_poly.type
_entity_poly.pdbx_seq_one_letter_code
_entity_poly.pdbx_strand_id
1 'polypeptide(L)'
;MNNYVLDTNIFFNMEEGFNLGAKTEDVIVEVTHIAEKLKKTSKGILYMPPRIVEEVLSFFEDKTQPFLTKFFSVITIQSPEIDTISFSARVFYQLVEDIRVRSYRGLRIGEEEIEKGARLILGKGNLNKMDFEIAIGKAIRGYRERYRQATRYGFLDSVADLDLICLAKELNGTIISTDEGVKQWGRLFGVKEMPVSVFGEKMKEFRS
;
A
#
# COMPACT_ATOMS: atom_id res chain seq x y z
N MET A 1 23.68 10.41 6.59
CA MET A 1 22.92 9.24 7.07
C MET A 1 21.70 9.09 6.18
N ASN A 2 21.37 7.87 5.71
CA ASN A 2 20.23 7.66 4.80
C ASN A 2 18.94 7.41 5.59
N ASN A 3 17.85 8.07 5.23
CA ASN A 3 16.54 7.83 5.80
C ASN A 3 15.73 6.96 4.84
N TYR A 4 15.21 5.83 5.32
CA TYR A 4 14.37 4.93 4.55
C TYR A 4 12.99 4.86 5.21
N VAL A 5 11.94 5.06 4.43
CA VAL A 5 10.56 4.97 4.90
C VAL A 5 9.97 3.69 4.34
N LEU A 6 9.57 2.78 5.23
CA LEU A 6 9.15 1.43 4.88
C LEU A 6 7.63 1.35 4.80
N ASP A 7 7.13 0.77 3.72
CA ASP A 7 5.74 0.42 3.52
C ASP A 7 5.42 -0.97 4.11
N THR A 8 4.18 -1.21 4.51
CA THR A 8 3.65 -2.50 4.96
C THR A 8 3.85 -3.59 3.92
N ASN A 9 3.63 -3.29 2.63
CA ASN A 9 3.60 -4.32 1.58
C ASN A 9 4.94 -5.08 1.40
N ILE A 10 6.07 -4.51 1.84
CA ILE A 10 7.39 -5.14 1.72
C ILE A 10 7.53 -6.40 2.59
N PHE A 11 6.69 -6.55 3.62
CA PHE A 11 6.70 -7.71 4.52
C PHE A 11 5.78 -8.84 4.04
N PHE A 12 4.83 -8.55 3.15
CA PHE A 12 3.77 -9.48 2.76
C PHE A 12 3.83 -9.87 1.27
N ASN A 13 4.36 -9.01 0.39
CA ASN A 13 4.57 -9.33 -1.03
C ASN A 13 5.94 -9.99 -1.27
N MET A 14 6.05 -11.27 -0.88
CA MET A 14 7.30 -12.04 -0.96
C MET A 14 7.78 -12.32 -2.41
N GLU A 15 6.90 -12.19 -3.41
CA GLU A 15 7.23 -12.46 -4.82
C GLU A 15 8.08 -11.34 -5.48
N GLU A 16 8.10 -10.12 -4.93
CA GLU A 16 8.74 -8.96 -5.58
C GLU A 16 10.21 -8.69 -5.16
N GLY A 17 10.92 -9.74 -4.71
CA GLY A 17 12.39 -9.74 -4.78
C GLY A 17 13.14 -9.17 -3.57
N PHE A 18 12.51 -9.11 -2.39
CA PHE A 18 13.24 -8.77 -1.16
C PHE A 18 14.21 -9.89 -0.74
N ASN A 19 13.86 -11.15 -1.03
CA ASN A 19 14.68 -12.34 -0.79
C ASN A 19 15.28 -12.36 0.63
N LEU A 20 14.48 -11.93 1.63
CA LEU A 20 14.86 -11.85 3.05
C LEU A 20 14.32 -13.01 3.88
N GLY A 21 13.43 -13.84 3.34
CA GLY A 21 12.80 -14.93 4.08
C GLY A 21 11.67 -15.59 3.30
N ALA A 22 11.21 -16.75 3.78
CA ALA A 22 10.12 -17.51 3.17
C ALA A 22 8.75 -17.19 3.81
N LYS A 23 8.77 -16.56 5.00
CA LYS A 23 7.59 -16.13 5.75
C LYS A 23 7.72 -14.67 6.17
N THR A 24 6.59 -14.01 6.44
CA THR A 24 6.56 -12.64 6.96
C THR A 24 7.39 -12.46 8.23
N GLU A 25 7.36 -13.42 9.15
CA GLU A 25 8.17 -13.39 10.38
C GLU A 25 9.67 -13.33 10.05
N ASP A 26 10.15 -14.19 9.15
CA ASP A 26 11.56 -14.22 8.71
C ASP A 26 11.98 -12.85 8.15
N VAL A 27 11.12 -12.24 7.32
CA VAL A 27 11.39 -10.93 6.72
C VAL A 27 11.48 -9.85 7.80
N ILE A 28 10.57 -9.82 8.78
CA ILE A 28 10.59 -8.84 9.87
C ILE A 28 11.83 -9.01 10.75
N VAL A 29 12.22 -10.25 11.07
CA VAL A 29 13.44 -10.55 11.83
C VAL A 29 14.69 -10.07 11.08
N GLU A 30 14.77 -10.32 9.77
CA GLU A 30 15.92 -9.89 8.98
C GLU A 30 15.99 -8.37 8.84
N VAL A 31 14.86 -7.69 8.61
CA VAL A 31 14.79 -6.22 8.60
C VAL A 31 15.17 -5.64 9.97
N THR A 32 14.81 -6.31 11.06
CA THR A 32 15.23 -5.93 12.41
C THR A 32 16.75 -5.92 12.53
N HIS A 33 17.43 -6.98 12.07
CA HIS A 33 18.89 -7.06 12.08
C HIS A 33 19.54 -5.98 11.22
N ILE A 34 18.99 -5.73 10.03
CA ILE A 34 19.43 -4.65 9.14
C ILE A 34 19.29 -3.29 9.85
N ALA A 35 18.15 -3.02 10.50
CA ALA A 35 17.91 -1.78 11.23
C ALA A 35 18.94 -1.54 12.34
N GLU A 36 19.25 -2.57 13.12
CA GLU A 36 20.27 -2.51 14.18
C GLU A 36 21.66 -2.20 13.61
N LYS A 37 22.08 -2.88 12.55
CA LYS A 37 23.39 -2.64 11.93
C LYS A 37 23.47 -1.28 11.26
N LEU A 38 22.41 -0.81 10.59
CA LEU A 38 22.34 0.53 10.00
C LEU A 38 22.50 1.63 11.06
N LYS A 39 21.83 1.49 12.21
CA LYS A 39 21.97 2.42 13.34
C LYS A 39 23.37 2.37 13.94
N LYS A 40 23.90 1.17 14.23
CA LYS A 40 25.26 0.99 14.79
C LYS A 40 26.35 1.57 13.89
N THR A 41 26.20 1.44 12.59
CA THR A 41 27.17 1.95 11.59
C THR A 41 26.90 3.39 11.16
N SER A 42 25.86 4.05 11.68
CA SER A 42 25.42 5.40 11.28
C SER A 42 25.19 5.56 9.77
N LYS A 43 24.92 4.46 9.05
CA LYS A 43 24.70 4.46 7.61
C LYS A 43 23.24 4.74 7.23
N GLY A 44 22.29 4.51 8.14
CA GLY A 44 20.90 4.90 7.93
C GLY A 44 19.96 4.61 9.10
N ILE A 45 18.72 5.07 8.95
CA ILE A 45 17.61 4.87 9.88
C ILE A 45 16.39 4.42 9.08
N LEU A 46 15.65 3.45 9.61
CA LEU A 46 14.38 2.98 9.07
C LEU A 46 13.24 3.66 9.82
N TYR A 47 12.28 4.18 9.08
CA TYR A 47 11.12 4.92 9.57
C TYR A 47 9.81 4.27 9.13
N MET A 48 8.78 4.43 9.98
CA MET A 48 7.40 4.08 9.67
C MET A 48 6.44 5.11 10.26
N PRO A 49 5.42 5.57 9.52
CA PRO A 49 4.29 6.27 10.09
C PRO A 49 3.46 5.37 11.02
N PRO A 50 2.77 5.91 12.05
CA PRO A 50 1.92 5.10 12.93
C PRO A 50 0.84 4.30 12.20
N ARG A 51 0.24 4.83 11.13
CA ARG A 51 -0.78 4.10 10.35
C ARG A 51 -0.21 2.85 9.67
N ILE A 52 1.04 2.91 9.23
CA ILE A 52 1.75 1.76 8.65
C ILE A 52 2.04 0.72 9.73
N VAL A 53 2.36 1.15 10.96
CA VAL A 53 2.49 0.25 12.11
C VAL A 53 1.15 -0.46 12.39
N GLU A 54 0.03 0.27 12.38
CA GLU A 54 -1.31 -0.30 12.55
C GLU A 54 -1.66 -1.33 11.47
N GLU A 55 -1.31 -1.03 10.21
CA GLU A 55 -1.48 -1.96 9.09
C GLU A 55 -0.64 -3.22 9.28
N VAL A 56 0.66 -3.11 9.55
CA VAL A 56 1.54 -4.27 9.83
C VAL A 56 0.94 -5.12 10.96
N LEU A 57 0.53 -4.51 12.06
CA LEU A 57 -0.08 -5.21 13.19
C LEU A 57 -1.42 -5.86 12.86
N SER A 58 -2.17 -5.37 11.87
CA SER A 58 -3.45 -5.94 11.45
C SER A 58 -3.33 -7.33 10.82
N PHE A 59 -2.15 -7.68 10.33
CA PHE A 59 -1.86 -9.01 9.75
C PHE A 59 -1.56 -10.09 10.80
N PHE A 60 -1.45 -9.73 12.08
CA PHE A 60 -1.14 -10.67 13.16
C PHE A 60 -2.30 -10.79 14.15
N GLU A 61 -2.68 -12.03 14.47
CA GLU A 61 -3.67 -12.32 15.52
C GLU A 61 -3.14 -11.91 16.90
N ASP A 62 -1.91 -12.34 17.23
CA ASP A 62 -1.18 -11.90 18.40
C ASP A 62 -0.21 -10.76 18.05
N LYS A 63 -0.55 -9.56 18.50
CA LYS A 63 0.22 -8.33 18.27
C LYS A 63 1.39 -8.15 19.25
N THR A 64 1.51 -9.03 20.24
CA THR A 64 2.50 -8.95 21.33
C THR A 64 3.67 -9.91 21.14
N GLN A 65 3.74 -10.58 19.99
CA GLN A 65 4.80 -11.53 19.67
C GLN A 65 6.20 -10.90 19.85
N PRO A 66 7.18 -11.64 20.42
CA PRO A 66 8.50 -11.08 20.76
C PRO A 66 9.24 -10.46 19.58
N PHE A 67 9.14 -11.05 18.38
CA PHE A 67 9.81 -10.51 17.19
C PHE A 67 9.22 -9.16 16.74
N LEU A 68 7.90 -8.96 16.87
CA LEU A 68 7.24 -7.68 16.59
C LEU A 68 7.69 -6.60 17.57
N THR A 69 7.69 -6.93 18.86
CA THR A 69 8.17 -6.02 19.91
C THR A 69 9.61 -5.60 19.66
N LYS A 70 10.46 -6.57 19.28
CA LYS A 70 11.86 -6.31 18.93
C LYS A 70 11.97 -5.44 17.69
N PHE A 71 11.21 -5.72 16.64
CA PHE A 71 11.19 -4.92 15.41
C PHE A 71 10.82 -3.46 15.68
N PHE A 72 9.69 -3.21 16.34
CA PHE A 72 9.26 -1.85 16.63
C PHE A 72 10.18 -1.11 17.62
N SER A 73 10.97 -1.82 18.43
CA SER A 73 12.00 -1.20 19.28
C SER A 73 13.19 -0.62 18.49
N VAL A 74 13.44 -1.12 17.27
CA VAL A 74 14.57 -0.68 16.44
C VAL A 74 14.17 0.22 15.28
N ILE A 75 12.89 0.28 14.90
CA ILE A 75 12.36 1.21 13.91
C ILE A 75 12.04 2.56 14.56
N THR A 76 12.21 3.66 13.82
CA THR A 76 11.75 4.98 14.27
C THR A 76 10.33 5.21 13.80
N ILE A 77 9.37 5.22 14.73
CA ILE A 77 7.97 5.50 14.44
C ILE A 77 7.76 7.02 14.50
N GLN A 78 7.34 7.64 13.39
CA GLN A 78 7.20 9.10 13.29
C GLN A 78 6.04 9.46 12.36
N SER A 79 5.15 10.34 12.82
CA SER A 79 4.13 10.95 11.96
C SER A 79 4.75 12.09 11.14
N PRO A 80 4.28 12.33 9.91
CA PRO A 80 4.64 13.54 9.18
C PRO A 80 4.04 14.79 9.82
N GLU A 81 4.72 15.92 9.70
CA GLU A 81 4.24 17.23 10.15
C GLU A 81 3.27 17.84 9.10
N ILE A 82 2.04 17.34 9.08
CA ILE A 82 1.04 17.66 8.05
C ILE A 82 0.62 19.13 8.01
N ASP A 83 0.77 19.87 9.11
CA ASP A 83 0.36 21.28 9.21
C ASP A 83 1.38 22.22 8.54
N THR A 84 2.65 21.81 8.44
CA THR A 84 3.76 22.65 7.96
C THR A 84 4.32 22.18 6.63
N ILE A 85 4.04 20.92 6.24
CA ILE A 85 4.54 20.35 4.99
C ILE A 85 4.02 21.12 3.77
N SER A 86 4.92 21.38 2.83
CA SER A 86 4.60 22.04 1.56
C SER A 86 4.90 21.14 0.37
N PHE A 87 3.99 21.17 -0.61
CA PHE A 87 4.15 20.46 -1.88
C PHE A 87 3.57 21.29 -3.03
N SER A 88 3.93 20.90 -4.26
CA SER A 88 3.46 21.61 -5.46
C SER A 88 1.93 21.51 -5.57
N ALA A 89 1.28 22.63 -5.89
CA ALA A 89 -0.16 22.66 -6.20
C ALA A 89 -0.54 21.64 -7.28
N ARG A 90 0.40 21.26 -8.16
CA ARG A 90 0.22 20.20 -9.16
C ARG A 90 -0.30 18.88 -8.56
N VAL A 91 0.11 18.54 -7.35
CA VAL A 91 -0.40 17.35 -6.61
C VAL A 91 -1.92 17.43 -6.48
N PHE A 92 -2.43 18.58 -6.03
CA PHE A 92 -3.86 18.79 -5.82
C PHE A 92 -4.65 18.79 -7.13
N TYR A 93 -4.11 19.42 -8.18
CA TYR A 93 -4.73 19.37 -9.51
C TYR A 93 -4.80 17.94 -10.06
N GLN A 94 -3.74 17.16 -9.90
CA GLN A 94 -3.74 15.75 -10.29
C GLN A 94 -4.78 14.94 -9.49
N LEU A 95 -4.92 15.21 -8.19
CA LEU A 95 -5.92 14.54 -7.34
C LEU A 95 -7.33 14.78 -7.84
N VAL A 96 -7.66 16.03 -8.15
CA VAL A 96 -8.98 16.39 -8.70
C VAL A 96 -9.24 15.68 -10.02
N GLU A 97 -8.26 15.66 -10.94
CA GLU A 97 -8.41 15.00 -12.23
C GLU A 97 -8.53 13.48 -12.10
N ASP A 98 -7.69 12.85 -11.28
CA ASP A 98 -7.73 11.40 -11.03
C ASP A 98 -9.07 10.97 -10.44
N ILE A 99 -9.56 11.67 -9.43
CA ILE A 99 -10.86 11.39 -8.80
C ILE A 99 -11.96 11.50 -9.85
N ARG A 100 -11.98 12.57 -10.65
CA ARG A 100 -13.00 12.78 -11.70
C ARG A 100 -13.02 11.64 -12.71
N VAL A 101 -11.85 11.26 -13.24
CA VAL A 101 -11.71 10.17 -14.22
C VAL A 101 -12.17 8.84 -13.63
N ARG A 102 -11.78 8.56 -12.37
CA ARG A 102 -12.17 7.33 -11.66
C ARG A 102 -13.66 7.26 -11.36
N SER A 103 -14.27 8.37 -10.93
CA SER A 103 -15.72 8.45 -10.74
C SER A 103 -16.48 8.17 -12.03
N TYR A 104 -16.03 8.71 -13.17
CA TYR A 104 -16.65 8.43 -14.47
C TYR A 104 -16.50 6.96 -14.89
N ARG A 105 -15.32 6.35 -14.68
CA ARG A 105 -15.10 4.92 -14.94
C ARG A 105 -15.99 4.05 -14.05
N GLY A 106 -16.10 4.38 -12.76
CA GLY A 106 -16.97 3.68 -11.81
C GLY A 106 -18.44 3.73 -12.23
N LEU A 107 -18.93 4.90 -12.65
CA LEU A 107 -20.28 5.07 -13.19
C LEU A 107 -20.52 4.15 -14.39
N ARG A 108 -19.62 4.18 -15.38
CA ARG A 108 -19.73 3.37 -16.60
C ARG A 108 -19.77 1.87 -16.31
N ILE A 109 -18.94 1.41 -15.37
CA ILE A 109 -18.96 0.01 -14.92
C ILE A 109 -20.29 -0.32 -14.25
N GLY A 110 -20.86 0.59 -13.46
CA GLY A 110 -22.20 0.43 -12.90
C GLY A 110 -23.27 0.25 -13.97
N GLU A 111 -23.28 1.13 -14.97
CA GLU A 111 -24.22 1.05 -16.10
C GLU A 111 -24.10 -0.29 -16.86
N GLU A 112 -22.88 -0.72 -17.18
CA GLU A 112 -22.64 -1.99 -17.86
C GLU A 112 -23.09 -3.21 -17.06
N GLU A 113 -22.88 -3.21 -15.74
CA GLU A 113 -23.27 -4.34 -14.88
C GLU A 113 -24.78 -4.36 -14.58
N ILE A 114 -25.44 -3.20 -14.55
CA ILE A 114 -26.91 -3.11 -14.55
C ILE A 114 -27.47 -3.75 -15.82
N GLU A 115 -26.92 -3.41 -16.98
CA GLU A 115 -27.36 -3.98 -18.26
C GLU A 115 -27.14 -5.50 -18.31
N LYS A 116 -25.96 -5.98 -17.88
CA LYS A 116 -25.68 -7.42 -17.76
C LYS A 116 -26.64 -8.11 -16.81
N GLY A 117 -26.89 -7.51 -15.64
CA GLY A 117 -27.85 -8.02 -14.66
C GLY A 117 -29.25 -8.16 -15.24
N ALA A 118 -29.74 -7.12 -15.94
CA ALA A 118 -31.03 -7.15 -16.61
C ALA A 118 -31.11 -8.27 -17.66
N ARG A 119 -30.08 -8.41 -18.52
CA ARG A 119 -29.99 -9.48 -19.52
C ARG A 119 -30.00 -10.89 -18.91
N LEU A 120 -29.46 -11.08 -17.69
CA LEU A 120 -29.43 -12.38 -17.01
C LEU A 120 -30.81 -12.83 -16.49
N ILE A 121 -31.74 -11.89 -16.29
CA ILE A 121 -33.11 -12.15 -15.80
C ILE A 121 -34.13 -12.08 -16.94
N LEU A 122 -33.81 -11.36 -18.02
CA LEU A 122 -34.69 -11.20 -19.17
C LEU A 122 -35.18 -12.57 -19.69
N GLY A 123 -36.50 -12.74 -19.77
CA GLY A 123 -37.12 -13.98 -20.27
C GLY A 123 -37.20 -15.14 -19.28
N LYS A 124 -36.74 -14.98 -18.03
CA LYS A 124 -36.78 -16.06 -17.01
C LYS A 124 -38.09 -16.18 -16.21
N GLY A 125 -39.10 -15.35 -16.51
CA GLY A 125 -40.38 -15.35 -15.81
C GLY A 125 -40.27 -14.97 -14.32
N ASN A 126 -41.27 -15.33 -13.51
CA ASN A 126 -41.20 -15.13 -12.05
C ASN A 126 -40.21 -16.12 -11.44
N LEU A 127 -38.98 -15.66 -11.24
CA LEU A 127 -37.98 -16.39 -10.48
C LEU A 127 -38.37 -16.39 -8.99
N ASN A 128 -38.21 -17.55 -8.34
CA ASN A 128 -38.19 -17.56 -6.89
C ASN A 128 -36.93 -16.80 -6.39
N LYS A 129 -36.92 -16.46 -5.09
CA LYS A 129 -35.84 -15.68 -4.49
C LYS A 129 -34.45 -16.29 -4.71
N MET A 130 -34.33 -17.62 -4.60
CA MET A 130 -33.05 -18.33 -4.72
C MET A 130 -32.50 -18.24 -6.14
N ASP A 131 -33.33 -18.48 -7.15
CA ASP A 131 -32.91 -18.46 -8.55
C ASP A 131 -32.56 -17.04 -9.03
N PHE A 132 -33.26 -16.02 -8.49
CA PHE A 132 -32.93 -14.61 -8.72
C PHE A 132 -31.55 -14.26 -8.16
N GLU A 133 -31.28 -14.62 -6.90
CA GLU A 133 -30.00 -14.35 -6.23
C GLU A 133 -28.83 -15.04 -6.95
N ILE A 134 -29.02 -16.28 -7.41
CA ILE A 134 -28.01 -17.01 -8.19
C ILE A 134 -27.72 -16.30 -9.53
N ALA A 135 -28.76 -15.86 -10.23
CA ALA A 135 -28.62 -15.19 -11.53
C ALA A 135 -27.88 -13.84 -11.38
N ILE A 136 -28.29 -13.00 -10.44
CA ILE A 136 -27.72 -11.67 -10.23
C ILE A 136 -26.36 -11.72 -9.52
N GLY A 137 -26.09 -12.74 -8.70
CA GLY A 137 -24.84 -12.87 -7.96
C GLY A 137 -23.59 -12.84 -8.84
N LYS A 138 -23.68 -13.29 -10.10
CA LYS A 138 -22.59 -13.16 -11.08
C LYS A 138 -22.32 -11.71 -11.45
N ALA A 139 -23.35 -10.93 -11.75
CA ALA A 139 -23.22 -9.50 -12.04
C ALA A 139 -22.73 -8.70 -10.82
N ILE A 140 -23.22 -9.00 -9.61
CA ILE A 140 -22.74 -8.34 -8.38
C ILE A 140 -21.25 -8.59 -8.16
N ARG A 141 -20.78 -9.83 -8.31
CA ARG A 141 -19.36 -10.15 -8.17
C ARG A 141 -18.52 -9.45 -9.24
N GLY A 142 -18.96 -9.48 -10.50
CA GLY A 142 -18.30 -8.78 -11.60
C GLY A 142 -18.20 -7.27 -11.36
N TYR A 143 -19.30 -6.65 -10.93
CA TYR A 143 -19.35 -5.24 -10.56
C TYR A 143 -18.34 -4.89 -9.47
N ARG A 144 -18.37 -5.61 -8.34
CA ARG A 144 -17.45 -5.34 -7.22
C ARG A 144 -16.00 -5.42 -7.65
N GLU A 145 -15.65 -6.42 -8.44
CA GLU A 145 -14.27 -6.62 -8.89
C GLU A 145 -13.82 -5.53 -9.86
N ARG A 146 -14.58 -5.30 -10.93
CA ARG A 146 -14.27 -4.29 -11.95
C ARG A 146 -14.27 -2.89 -11.36
N TYR A 147 -15.23 -2.58 -10.48
CA TYR A 147 -15.32 -1.29 -9.81
C TYR A 147 -14.09 -1.03 -8.96
N ARG A 148 -13.66 -1.99 -8.13
CA ARG A 148 -12.45 -1.86 -7.32
C ARG A 148 -11.22 -1.65 -8.19
N GLN A 149 -11.04 -2.46 -9.23
CA GLN A 149 -9.90 -2.35 -10.12
C GLN A 149 -9.85 -0.96 -10.79
N ALA A 150 -10.98 -0.48 -11.31
CA ALA A 150 -11.03 0.79 -12.03
C ALA A 150 -10.89 2.03 -11.14
N THR A 151 -11.27 1.93 -9.86
CA THR A 151 -11.24 3.06 -8.92
C THR A 151 -9.97 3.10 -8.08
N ARG A 152 -9.38 1.95 -7.72
CA ARG A 152 -8.22 1.89 -6.81
C ARG A 152 -6.87 1.76 -7.48
N TYR A 153 -6.77 1.12 -8.64
CA TYR A 153 -5.47 0.86 -9.26
C TYR A 153 -4.68 2.16 -9.51
N GLY A 154 -3.44 2.24 -9.00
CA GLY A 154 -2.54 3.40 -9.14
C GLY A 154 -3.09 4.69 -8.50
N PHE A 155 -4.00 4.58 -7.53
CA PHE A 155 -4.52 5.73 -6.78
C PHE A 155 -3.86 5.80 -5.40
N LEU A 156 -3.78 7.00 -4.85
CA LEU A 156 -3.49 7.19 -3.44
C LEU A 156 -4.80 7.00 -2.66
N ASP A 157 -5.17 5.74 -2.40
CA ASP A 157 -6.49 5.39 -1.88
C ASP A 157 -6.58 5.32 -0.35
N SER A 158 -5.44 5.45 0.34
CA SER A 158 -5.35 5.49 1.79
C SER A 158 -4.58 6.71 2.31
N VAL A 159 -4.88 7.11 3.55
CA VAL A 159 -4.10 8.15 4.25
C VAL A 159 -2.76 7.59 4.74
N ALA A 160 -2.64 6.28 4.94
CA ALA A 160 -1.38 5.64 5.31
C ALA A 160 -0.33 5.81 4.21
N ASP A 161 -0.73 5.66 2.94
CA ASP A 161 0.13 5.92 1.78
C ASP A 161 0.54 7.39 1.68
N LEU A 162 -0.38 8.31 1.99
CA LEU A 162 -0.07 9.73 2.04
C LEU A 162 0.93 10.02 3.17
N ASP A 163 0.76 9.40 4.35
CA ASP A 163 1.68 9.57 5.47
C ASP A 163 3.09 9.07 5.12
N LEU A 164 3.22 7.95 4.39
CA LEU A 164 4.49 7.44 3.86
C LEU A 164 5.19 8.49 2.99
N ILE A 165 4.45 9.06 2.03
CA ILE A 165 4.99 10.04 1.08
C ILE A 165 5.37 11.33 1.79
N CYS A 166 4.50 11.85 2.66
CA CYS A 166 4.75 13.07 3.42
C CYS A 166 5.96 12.91 4.36
N LEU A 167 6.07 11.78 5.06
CA LEU A 167 7.21 11.53 5.95
C LEU A 167 8.51 11.41 5.16
N ALA A 168 8.51 10.73 4.01
CA ALA A 168 9.68 10.64 3.15
C ALA A 168 10.10 12.01 2.61
N LYS A 169 9.13 12.87 2.27
CA LYS A 169 9.38 14.25 1.83
C LYS A 169 10.07 15.06 2.93
N GLU A 170 9.50 15.04 4.14
CA GLU A 170 10.02 15.76 5.31
C GLU A 170 11.45 15.32 5.66
N LEU A 171 11.69 14.02 5.69
CA LEU A 171 12.99 13.44 6.06
C LEU A 171 14.04 13.50 4.93
N ASN A 172 13.68 14.00 3.75
CA ASN A 172 14.45 13.80 2.51
C ASN A 172 14.85 12.32 2.31
N GLY A 173 13.94 11.43 2.73
CA GLY A 173 14.10 9.99 2.79
C GLY A 173 13.75 9.31 1.47
N THR A 174 13.98 7.99 1.47
CA THR A 174 13.71 7.10 0.33
C THR A 174 12.58 6.15 0.70
N ILE A 175 11.50 6.16 -0.07
CA ILE A 175 10.38 5.23 0.08
C ILE A 175 10.79 3.85 -0.45
N ILE A 176 10.50 2.83 0.34
CA ILE A 176 10.66 1.41 -0.02
C ILE A 176 9.26 0.79 -0.04
N SER A 177 8.72 0.57 -1.24
CA SER A 177 7.34 0.11 -1.46
C SER A 177 7.22 -0.70 -2.74
N THR A 178 6.32 -1.69 -2.74
CA THR A 178 5.88 -2.41 -3.95
C THR A 178 4.66 -1.75 -4.61
N ASP A 179 3.92 -0.90 -3.89
CA ASP A 179 2.68 -0.29 -4.35
C ASP A 179 2.91 0.77 -5.44
N GLU A 180 2.27 0.55 -6.60
CA GLU A 180 2.37 1.46 -7.75
C GLU A 180 1.69 2.81 -7.52
N GLY A 181 0.62 2.88 -6.73
CA GLY A 181 0.01 4.12 -6.29
C GLY A 181 0.99 4.96 -5.47
N VAL A 182 1.62 4.36 -4.46
CA VAL A 182 2.64 5.03 -3.63
C VAL A 182 3.79 5.55 -4.48
N LYS A 183 4.33 4.73 -5.41
CA LYS A 183 5.42 5.14 -6.32
C LYS A 183 4.99 6.28 -7.25
N GLN A 184 3.86 6.14 -7.93
CA GLN A 184 3.36 7.14 -8.88
C GLN A 184 3.13 8.49 -8.19
N TRP A 185 2.48 8.48 -7.03
CA TRP A 185 2.22 9.69 -6.26
C TRP A 185 3.51 10.22 -5.62
N GLY A 186 4.37 9.37 -5.08
CA GLY A 186 5.68 9.77 -4.56
C GLY A 186 6.50 10.57 -5.58
N ARG A 187 6.54 10.13 -6.84
CA ARG A 187 7.20 10.88 -7.93
C ARG A 187 6.58 12.25 -8.16
N LEU A 188 5.25 12.36 -8.05
CA LEU A 188 4.53 13.64 -8.17
C LEU A 188 4.84 14.60 -7.01
N PHE A 189 4.95 14.07 -5.79
CA PHE A 189 5.41 14.81 -4.60
C PHE A 189 6.92 15.12 -4.65
N GLY A 190 7.68 14.45 -5.53
CA GLY A 190 9.12 14.61 -5.67
C GLY A 190 9.88 14.06 -4.47
N VAL A 191 9.54 12.83 -4.06
CA VAL A 191 10.28 12.06 -3.04
C VAL A 191 11.22 11.05 -3.70
N LYS A 192 12.26 10.61 -2.97
CA LYS A 192 13.12 9.53 -3.46
C LYS A 192 12.38 8.20 -3.30
N GLU A 193 12.55 7.32 -4.27
CA GLU A 193 12.06 5.94 -4.21
C GLU A 193 13.22 5.00 -4.52
N MET A 194 13.16 3.78 -3.97
CA MET A 194 14.08 2.70 -4.31
C MET A 194 13.28 1.41 -4.44
N PRO A 195 13.41 0.69 -5.57
CA PRO A 195 12.79 -0.62 -5.72
C PRO A 195 13.21 -1.56 -4.59
N VAL A 196 12.25 -2.35 -4.12
CA VAL A 196 12.42 -3.32 -3.03
C VAL A 196 13.58 -4.28 -3.29
N SER A 197 13.74 -4.76 -4.53
CA SER A 197 14.87 -5.60 -4.94
C SER A 197 16.23 -4.89 -4.82
N VAL A 198 16.33 -3.63 -5.25
CA VAL A 198 17.57 -2.82 -5.15
C VAL A 198 17.90 -2.52 -3.69
N PHE A 199 16.90 -2.23 -2.87
CA PHE A 199 17.08 -2.10 -1.43
C PHE A 199 17.59 -3.40 -0.82
N GLY A 200 16.99 -4.53 -1.17
CA GLY A 200 17.40 -5.85 -0.71
C GLY A 200 18.86 -6.18 -1.03
N GLU A 201 19.32 -5.84 -2.24
CA GLU A 201 20.74 -5.93 -2.66
C GLU A 201 21.63 -5.00 -1.85
N LYS A 202 21.24 -3.73 -1.70
CA LYS A 202 21.99 -2.75 -0.90
C LYS A 202 22.12 -3.18 0.56
N MET A 203 21.11 -3.86 1.09
CA MET A 203 21.10 -4.31 2.48
C MET A 203 21.87 -5.62 2.72
N LYS A 204 22.37 -6.31 1.68
CA LYS A 204 23.16 -7.54 1.84
C LYS A 204 24.37 -7.38 2.76
N GLU A 205 25.04 -6.22 2.74
CA GLU A 205 26.18 -5.96 3.63
C GLU A 205 25.79 -5.86 5.12
N PHE A 206 24.49 -5.74 5.43
CA PHE A 206 23.96 -5.65 6.79
C PHE A 206 23.17 -6.89 7.22
N ARG A 207 23.04 -7.90 6.36
CA ARG A 207 22.35 -9.15 6.70
C ARG A 207 23.11 -9.93 7.75
N SER A 208 22.39 -10.74 8.55
CA SER A 208 23.01 -11.56 9.61
C SER A 208 23.87 -12.67 9.03
#